data_AF-A0A920ART1-F1
#
_entry.id   AF-A0A920ART1-F1
#
_cell.length_a   1.000
_cell.length_b   1.000
_cell.length_c   1.000
_cell.angle_alpha   90.00
_cell.angle_beta   90.00
_cell.angle_gamma   90.00
#
_symmetry.space_group_name_H-M   'P 1'
#
loop_
_entity.id
_entity.type
_entity.pdbx_description
1 polymer ?
#
loop_
_entity_poly.entity_id
_entity_poly.type
_entity_poly.pdbx_seq_one_letter_code
_entity_poly.pdbx_strand_id
1 'polypeptide(L)'
;MVGGPCLIKDSHTFIDSFDDPRGLISKYFEINKDFIKNIITKCESKFDSKKIVQLGLTFKPESDDLRDSQSIELNKSLIKEGYEVKTYDPFINSEEELSKIMEFSNNILISTHHKIFDSYDFTDKKVVIVGDK
;
A
#
# COMPACT_ATOMS: atom_id res chain seq x y z
N MET A 1 -1.20 6.55 4.61
CA MET A 1 0.14 6.68 3.99
C MET A 1 0.25 8.08 3.44
N VAL A 2 1.25 8.85 3.83
CA VAL A 2 1.51 10.14 3.18
C VAL A 2 2.60 9.86 2.16
N GLY A 3 2.20 9.59 0.92
CA GLY A 3 3.14 9.32 -0.16
C GLY A 3 3.40 10.57 -1.01
N GLY A 4 4.18 10.35 -2.06
CA GLY A 4 4.35 11.26 -3.18
C GLY A 4 5.77 11.79 -3.30
N PRO A 5 6.24 12.03 -4.54
CA PRO A 5 7.62 12.40 -4.81
C PRO A 5 8.05 13.65 -4.03
N CYS A 6 7.16 14.65 -3.91
CA CYS A 6 7.51 15.94 -3.32
C CYS A 6 7.85 15.85 -1.83
N LEU A 7 7.01 15.21 -1.00
CA LEU A 7 7.22 15.23 0.45
C LEU A 7 8.54 14.54 0.85
N ILE A 8 8.85 13.40 0.24
CA ILE A 8 10.10 12.66 0.51
C ILE A 8 11.31 13.41 -0.06
N LYS A 9 11.22 13.88 -1.31
CA LYS A 9 12.33 14.56 -1.99
C LYS A 9 12.67 15.90 -1.35
N ASP A 10 11.66 16.68 -0.98
CA ASP A 10 11.84 17.97 -0.32
C ASP A 10 12.40 17.77 1.10
N SER A 11 11.94 16.74 1.81
CA SER A 11 12.47 16.36 3.14
C SER A 11 13.95 15.96 3.07
N HIS A 12 14.35 15.16 2.07
CA HIS A 12 15.77 14.82 1.86
C HIS A 12 16.60 16.06 1.51
N THR A 13 16.12 16.86 0.56
CA THR A 13 16.80 18.10 0.14
C THR A 13 17.01 19.05 1.32
N PHE A 14 16.02 19.15 2.22
CA PHE A 14 16.10 19.96 3.42
C PHE A 14 17.20 19.47 4.37
N ILE A 15 17.24 18.16 4.69
CA ILE A 15 18.28 17.58 5.55
C ILE A 15 19.66 17.82 4.96
N ASP A 16 19.83 17.56 3.65
CA ASP A 16 21.11 17.71 2.96
C ASP A 16 21.60 19.17 2.95
N SER A 17 20.67 20.14 3.02
CA SER A 17 20.98 21.58 2.94
C SER A 17 21.16 22.25 4.30
N PHE A 18 20.43 21.82 5.35
CA PHE A 18 20.29 22.59 6.59
C PHE A 18 20.51 21.81 7.89
N ASP A 19 20.84 20.51 7.82
CA ASP A 19 20.92 19.58 8.97
C ASP A 19 19.58 19.41 9.73
N ASP A 20 19.43 18.32 10.48
CA ASP A 20 18.23 18.01 11.29
C ASP A 20 18.60 17.88 12.77
N PRO A 21 19.01 18.99 13.44
CA PRO A 21 19.58 18.94 14.79
C PRO A 21 18.60 18.45 15.86
N ARG A 22 17.29 18.47 15.57
CA ARG A 22 16.24 17.95 16.46
C ARG A 22 15.70 16.60 16.02
N GLY A 23 16.21 16.03 14.92
CA GLY A 23 15.84 14.72 14.40
C GLY A 23 14.38 14.61 13.95
N LEU A 24 13.67 15.72 13.68
CA LEU A 24 12.24 15.67 13.40
C LEU A 24 11.96 14.99 12.05
N ILE A 25 12.73 15.35 11.04
CA ILE A 25 12.57 14.82 9.69
C ILE A 25 13.11 13.38 9.64
N SER A 26 14.22 13.13 10.32
CA SER A 26 14.78 11.79 10.53
C SER A 26 13.75 10.87 11.19
N LYS A 27 13.08 11.36 12.25
CA LYS A 27 12.04 10.61 12.95
C LYS A 27 10.81 10.37 12.10
N TYR A 28 10.42 11.35 11.28
CA TYR A 28 9.37 11.16 10.28
C TYR A 28 9.70 10.01 9.32
N PHE A 29 10.94 9.93 8.81
CA PHE A 29 11.37 8.83 7.95
C PHE A 29 11.37 7.48 8.66
N GLU A 30 11.77 7.42 9.94
CA GLU A 30 11.66 6.19 10.75
C GLU A 30 10.20 5.73 10.88
N ILE A 31 9.30 6.64 11.28
CA ILE A 31 7.87 6.35 11.42
C ILE A 31 7.26 5.91 10.08
N ASN A 32 7.67 6.54 8.98
CA ASN A 32 7.19 6.16 7.65
C ASN A 32 7.66 4.77 7.23
N LYS A 33 8.88 4.35 7.62
CA LYS A 33 9.35 2.96 7.43
C LYS A 33 8.53 1.98 8.28
N ASP A 34 8.25 2.33 9.53
CA ASP A 34 7.43 1.51 10.42
C ASP A 34 5.99 1.36 9.91
N PHE A 35 5.48 2.32 9.12
CA PHE A 35 4.13 2.25 8.57
C PHE A 35 3.91 1.01 7.69
N ILE A 36 4.83 0.69 6.77
CA ILE A 36 4.75 -0.52 5.94
C ILE A 36 4.78 -1.77 6.82
N LYS A 37 5.70 -1.82 7.79
CA LYS A 37 5.82 -2.93 8.74
C LYS A 37 4.52 -3.13 9.53
N ASN A 38 3.91 -2.04 10.00
CA ASN A 38 2.66 -2.07 10.74
C ASN A 38 1.49 -2.60 9.90
N ILE A 39 1.44 -2.27 8.60
CA ILE A 39 0.44 -2.85 7.70
C ILE A 39 0.64 -4.36 7.56
N ILE A 40 1.89 -4.81 7.39
CA ILE A 40 2.20 -6.25 7.30
C ILE A 40 1.77 -6.95 8.59
N THR A 41 2.07 -6.40 9.76
CA THR A 41 1.61 -6.95 11.04
C THR A 41 0.07 -6.97 11.17
N LYS A 42 -0.64 -5.95 10.65
CA LYS A 42 -2.11 -5.99 10.53
C LYS A 42 -2.57 -7.13 9.62
N CYS A 43 -1.90 -7.36 8.50
CA CYS A 43 -2.19 -8.51 7.61
C CYS A 43 -1.93 -9.85 8.32
N GLU A 44 -0.81 -10.01 9.02
CA GLU A 44 -0.48 -11.24 9.76
C GLU A 44 -1.49 -11.58 10.86
N SER A 45 -2.03 -10.55 11.53
CA SER A 45 -3.04 -10.74 12.58
C SER A 45 -4.45 -11.03 12.03
N LYS A 46 -4.80 -10.50 10.85
CA LYS A 46 -6.16 -10.62 10.31
C LYS A 46 -6.32 -11.77 9.31
N PHE A 47 -5.29 -12.05 8.51
CA PHE A 47 -5.32 -13.04 7.45
C PHE A 47 -4.92 -14.42 7.97
N ASP A 48 -5.57 -15.45 7.46
CA ASP A 48 -5.30 -16.86 7.81
C ASP A 48 -4.15 -17.48 7.00
N SER A 49 -3.72 -16.82 5.94
CA SER A 49 -2.69 -17.30 5.04
C SER A 49 -1.94 -16.14 4.41
N LYS A 50 -0.75 -16.44 3.88
CA LYS A 50 0.08 -15.49 3.14
C LYS A 50 -0.35 -15.31 1.67
N LYS A 51 -1.50 -15.86 1.28
CA LYS A 51 -2.07 -15.67 -0.06
C LYS A 51 -3.07 -14.52 -0.01
N ILE A 52 -2.84 -13.44 -0.76
CA ILE A 52 -3.65 -12.22 -0.66
C ILE A 52 -3.93 -11.59 -2.03
N VAL A 53 -4.98 -10.80 -2.10
CA VAL A 53 -5.25 -9.86 -3.20
C VAL A 53 -4.97 -8.45 -2.70
N GLN A 54 -4.11 -7.72 -3.40
CA GLN A 54 -3.84 -6.31 -3.15
C GLN A 54 -4.59 -5.44 -4.17
N LEU A 55 -5.50 -4.60 -3.68
CA LEU A 55 -6.27 -3.65 -4.47
C LEU A 55 -5.66 -2.25 -4.35
N GLY A 56 -5.38 -1.62 -5.48
CA GLY A 56 -4.74 -0.31 -5.57
C GLY A 56 -3.21 -0.39 -5.54
N LEU A 57 -2.58 0.10 -6.60
CA LEU A 57 -1.14 0.20 -6.80
C LEU A 57 -0.68 1.63 -7.05
N THR A 58 -1.58 2.51 -7.43
CA THR A 58 -1.30 3.92 -7.74
C THR A 58 -0.88 4.70 -6.50
N PHE A 59 -0.21 5.82 -6.71
CA PHE A 59 0.19 6.69 -5.62
C PHE A 59 -1.04 7.39 -4.97
N LYS A 60 -2.04 7.73 -5.78
CA LYS A 60 -3.24 8.46 -5.36
C LYS A 60 -4.50 7.82 -5.94
N PRO A 61 -5.65 7.93 -5.26
CA PRO A 61 -6.93 7.53 -5.81
C PRO A 61 -7.21 8.19 -7.17
N GLU A 62 -7.90 7.46 -8.04
CA GLU A 62 -8.42 7.91 -9.33
C GLU A 62 -7.32 8.45 -10.29
N SER A 63 -6.12 7.89 -10.20
CA SER A 63 -4.95 8.27 -11.03
C SER A 63 -4.25 7.01 -11.52
N ASP A 64 -3.53 7.10 -12.64
CA ASP A 64 -2.66 6.07 -13.21
C ASP A 64 -1.18 6.22 -12.77
N ASP A 65 -0.87 7.20 -11.91
CA ASP A 65 0.51 7.51 -11.53
C ASP A 65 1.07 6.48 -10.53
N LEU A 66 1.98 5.66 -11.03
CA LEU A 66 2.71 4.65 -10.26
C LEU A 66 4.01 5.16 -9.65
N ARG A 67 4.48 6.35 -10.05
CA ARG A 67 5.80 6.83 -9.65
C ARG A 67 5.83 7.05 -8.14
N ASP A 68 6.87 6.51 -7.51
CA ASP A 68 7.07 6.56 -6.06
C ASP A 68 5.85 6.09 -5.25
N SER A 69 5.05 5.19 -5.83
CA SER A 69 3.89 4.62 -5.14
C SER A 69 4.32 3.77 -3.97
N GLN A 70 3.88 4.17 -2.80
CA GLN A 70 4.09 3.43 -1.57
C GLN A 70 3.29 2.11 -1.55
N SER A 71 2.22 1.98 -2.35
CA SER A 71 1.51 0.72 -2.56
C SER A 71 2.38 -0.31 -3.29
N ILE A 72 3.28 0.13 -4.17
CA ILE A 72 4.28 -0.74 -4.81
C ILE A 72 5.35 -1.16 -3.80
N GLU A 73 5.85 -0.24 -2.97
CA GLU A 73 6.83 -0.57 -1.93
C GLU A 73 6.26 -1.54 -0.88
N LEU A 74 4.98 -1.39 -0.54
CA LEU A 74 4.24 -2.35 0.27
C LEU A 74 4.15 -3.72 -0.42
N ASN A 75 3.83 -3.75 -1.72
CA ASN A 75 3.78 -5.00 -2.49
C ASN A 75 5.13 -5.75 -2.48
N LYS A 76 6.23 -5.04 -2.75
CA LYS A 76 7.59 -5.60 -2.67
C LYS A 76 7.90 -6.15 -1.29
N SER A 77 7.50 -5.43 -0.24
CA SER A 77 7.71 -5.85 1.13
C SER A 77 6.91 -7.10 1.47
N LEU A 78 5.64 -7.20 1.06
CA LEU A 78 4.81 -8.40 1.23
C LEU A 78 5.44 -9.62 0.55
N ILE A 79 5.89 -9.48 -0.70
CA ILE A 79 6.57 -10.58 -1.43
C ILE A 79 7.84 -11.00 -0.69
N LYS A 80 8.63 -10.06 -0.19
CA LYS A 80 9.84 -10.33 0.60
C LYS A 80 9.53 -11.08 1.90
N GLU A 81 8.40 -10.78 2.54
CA GLU A 81 7.90 -11.48 3.71
C GLU A 81 7.21 -12.83 3.38
N GLY A 82 7.24 -13.27 2.12
CA GLY A 82 6.74 -14.57 1.68
C GLY A 82 5.24 -14.61 1.36
N TYR A 83 4.63 -13.45 1.08
CA TYR A 83 3.26 -13.41 0.57
C TYR A 83 3.18 -13.76 -0.91
N GLU A 84 2.17 -14.56 -1.26
CA GLU A 84 1.73 -14.76 -2.63
C GLU A 84 0.66 -13.71 -2.93
N VAL A 85 0.97 -12.74 -3.80
CA VAL A 85 0.14 -11.55 -4.00
C VAL A 85 -0.34 -11.47 -5.45
N LYS A 86 -1.67 -11.41 -5.64
CA LYS A 86 -2.25 -10.88 -6.88
C LYS A 86 -2.61 -9.43 -6.70
N THR A 87 -2.39 -8.61 -7.72
CA THR A 87 -2.64 -7.17 -7.65
C THR A 87 -3.68 -6.75 -8.67
N TYR A 88 -4.50 -5.76 -8.32
CA TYR A 88 -5.43 -5.13 -9.24
C TYR A 88 -5.51 -3.63 -8.94
N ASP A 89 -5.40 -2.80 -9.97
CA ASP A 89 -5.73 -1.39 -9.89
C ASP A 89 -6.58 -1.02 -11.12
N PRO A 90 -7.79 -0.46 -10.94
CA PRO A 90 -8.70 -0.14 -12.04
C PRO A 90 -8.20 1.02 -12.92
N PHE A 91 -7.21 1.79 -12.46
CA PHE A 91 -6.63 2.92 -13.21
C PHE A 91 -5.31 2.56 -13.90
N ILE A 92 -4.89 1.30 -13.82
CA ILE A 92 -3.74 0.76 -14.55
C ILE A 92 -4.27 -0.37 -15.43
N ASN A 93 -3.67 -0.57 -16.60
CA ASN A 93 -3.98 -1.75 -17.40
C ASN A 93 -3.63 -3.03 -16.63
N SER A 94 -4.67 -3.75 -16.19
CA SER A 94 -4.55 -5.12 -15.68
C SER A 94 -4.94 -6.09 -16.79
N GLU A 95 -4.12 -7.10 -17.01
CA GLU A 95 -4.39 -8.17 -18.00
C GLU A 95 -5.48 -9.14 -17.50
N GLU A 96 -5.68 -9.24 -16.18
CA GLU A 96 -6.63 -10.15 -15.56
C GLU A 96 -7.90 -9.42 -15.09
N GLU A 97 -9.05 -10.06 -15.30
CA GLU A 97 -10.33 -9.57 -14.78
C GLU A 97 -10.37 -9.66 -13.24
N LEU A 98 -10.97 -8.65 -12.60
CA LEU A 98 -11.11 -8.58 -11.15
C LEU A 98 -11.77 -9.83 -10.56
N SER A 99 -12.77 -10.41 -11.23
CA SER A 99 -13.46 -11.63 -10.79
C SER A 99 -12.48 -12.77 -10.53
N LYS A 100 -11.57 -13.04 -11.48
CA LYS A 100 -10.53 -14.08 -11.38
C LYS A 100 -9.51 -13.76 -10.30
N ILE A 101 -9.19 -12.48 -10.12
CA ILE A 101 -8.29 -12.04 -9.06
C ILE A 101 -8.94 -12.27 -7.69
N MET A 102 -10.25 -12.02 -7.53
CA MET A 102 -10.98 -12.19 -6.27
C MET A 102 -11.20 -13.67 -5.88
N GLU A 103 -11.11 -14.61 -6.82
CA GLU A 103 -11.08 -16.06 -6.56
C GLU A 103 -9.75 -16.54 -5.96
N PHE A 104 -8.67 -15.78 -6.16
CA PHE A 104 -7.33 -16.17 -5.72
C PHE A 104 -7.19 -16.28 -4.20
N SER A 105 -7.84 -15.37 -3.45
CA SER A 105 -7.82 -15.34 -1.99
C SER A 105 -9.04 -14.63 -1.40
N ASN A 106 -9.39 -15.00 -0.16
CA ASN A 106 -10.36 -14.28 0.66
C ASN A 106 -9.73 -13.13 1.47
N ASN A 107 -8.40 -13.03 1.48
CA ASN A 107 -7.65 -11.99 2.16
C ASN A 107 -7.42 -10.82 1.20
N ILE A 108 -8.05 -9.69 1.46
CA ILE A 108 -8.03 -8.50 0.62
C ILE A 108 -7.31 -7.38 1.35
N LEU A 109 -6.29 -6.81 0.72
CA LEU A 109 -5.56 -5.63 1.18
C LEU A 109 -5.87 -4.46 0.24
N ILE A 110 -6.57 -3.44 0.72
CA ILE A 110 -6.82 -2.21 -0.04
C ILE A 110 -5.71 -1.21 0.29
N SER A 111 -4.73 -1.07 -0.60
CA SER A 111 -3.56 -0.21 -0.42
C SER A 111 -3.81 1.23 -0.86
N THR A 112 -4.54 1.41 -1.96
CA THR A 112 -5.01 2.73 -2.44
C THR A 112 -6.51 2.68 -2.61
N HIS A 113 -7.22 3.56 -1.91
CA HIS A 113 -8.67 3.53 -1.84
C HIS A 113 -9.30 4.29 -3.01
N HIS A 114 -9.55 3.58 -4.11
CA HIS A 114 -10.35 4.09 -5.24
C HIS A 114 -11.84 3.99 -4.91
N LYS A 115 -12.64 5.01 -5.26
CA LYS A 115 -14.10 5.01 -4.98
C LYS A 115 -14.84 3.81 -5.57
N ILE A 116 -14.34 3.26 -6.68
CA ILE A 116 -14.94 2.07 -7.30
C ILE A 116 -14.91 0.84 -6.36
N PHE A 117 -13.96 0.78 -5.43
CA PHE A 117 -13.89 -0.33 -4.46
C PHE A 117 -15.05 -0.31 -3.46
N ASP A 118 -15.69 0.83 -3.22
CA ASP A 118 -16.91 0.93 -2.38
C ASP A 118 -18.11 0.22 -3.02
N SER A 119 -18.07 -0.02 -4.34
CA SER A 119 -19.12 -0.73 -5.06
C SER A 119 -18.94 -2.26 -5.06
N TYR A 120 -17.81 -2.75 -4.56
CA TYR A 120 -17.52 -4.18 -4.55
C TYR A 120 -18.01 -4.83 -3.26
N ASP A 121 -18.50 -6.06 -3.38
CA ASP A 121 -18.93 -6.84 -2.23
C ASP A 121 -17.75 -7.58 -1.60
N PHE A 122 -17.41 -7.18 -0.37
CA PHE A 122 -16.38 -7.82 0.44
C PHE A 122 -16.95 -8.50 1.71
N THR A 123 -18.27 -8.71 1.79
CA THR A 123 -18.93 -9.18 3.02
C THR A 123 -18.34 -10.49 3.55
N ASP A 124 -18.00 -11.43 2.66
CA ASP A 124 -17.42 -12.73 3.02
C ASP A 124 -15.87 -12.74 2.97
N LYS A 125 -15.23 -11.57 2.89
CA LYS A 125 -13.79 -11.43 2.72
C LYS A 125 -13.15 -10.82 3.98
N LYS A 126 -11.89 -11.19 4.24
CA LYS A 126 -11.09 -10.55 5.28
C LYS A 126 -10.40 -9.34 4.68
N VAL A 127 -10.84 -8.14 5.02
CA VAL A 127 -10.33 -6.89 4.43
C VAL A 127 -9.42 -6.13 5.39
N VAL A 128 -8.23 -5.75 4.93
CA VAL A 128 -7.37 -4.73 5.58
C VAL A 128 -7.33 -3.52 4.67
N ILE A 129 -7.66 -2.34 5.20
CA ILE A 129 -7.62 -1.08 4.45
C ILE A 129 -6.47 -0.23 5.00
N VAL A 130 -5.56 0.18 4.11
CA VAL A 130 -4.43 1.03 4.47
C VAL A 130 -4.92 2.43 4.82
N GLY A 131 -4.55 2.92 6.00
CA GLY A 131 -4.96 4.25 6.47
C GLY A 131 -6.27 4.28 7.25
N ASP A 132 -7.00 3.16 7.28
CA ASP A 132 -8.15 3.02 8.16
C ASP A 132 -7.68 2.70 9.60
N LYS A 133 -8.28 3.38 10.58
CA LYS A 133 -7.83 3.32 11.98
C LYS A 133 -8.46 2.13 12.69
#